data_AF-A0AB36S5Q7-F1
#
_entry.id   AF-A0AB36S5Q7-F1
#
_cell.length_a   1.000
_cell.length_b   1.000
_cell.length_c   1.000
_cell.angle_alpha   90.00
_cell.angle_beta   90.00
_cell.angle_gamma   90.00
#
_symmetry.space_group_name_H-M   'P 1'
#
loop_
_entity.id
_entity.type
_entity.pdbx_description
1 polymer ?
#
loop_
_entity_poly.entity_id
_entity_poly.type
_entity_poly.pdbx_seq_one_letter_code
_entity_poly.pdbx_strand_id
1 'polypeptide(L)'
;MNLKKKFFVKIFIVYAFVSLLYLFPAFKNMEIFGFYDTAFHINRALSLESIFSSPINFETFRSYGMQVNNFYPWLTLYPLFLLIKFTNLAIGYNLFLYIVTLITLFICHYVMYEITKKHVTSSFFAIIYTTSSFRSVEIFLRGAMGELLAMSILPLILLGFIKLYDSKKESWVMLAISMTLLIYTHVLSVAMTMVMIIIALIIQFYRKKKIEIFLII
;
A
#
# COMPACT_ATOMS: atom_id res chain seq x y z
N MET A 1 -30.40 -2.74 13.85
CA MET A 1 -29.10 -2.33 13.25
C MET A 1 -29.35 -1.53 11.97
N ASN A 2 -28.82 -0.30 11.85
CA ASN A 2 -29.00 0.63 10.73
C ASN A 2 -28.60 -0.02 9.37
N LEU A 3 -29.34 0.24 8.29
CA LEU A 3 -29.10 -0.29 6.93
C LEU A 3 -27.66 -0.04 6.44
N LYS A 4 -27.11 1.15 6.71
CA LYS A 4 -25.70 1.48 6.37
C LYS A 4 -24.71 0.57 7.10
N LYS A 5 -24.97 0.26 8.38
CA LYS A 5 -24.15 -0.65 9.18
C LYS A 5 -24.22 -2.08 8.66
N LYS A 6 -25.42 -2.56 8.26
CA LYS A 6 -25.58 -3.88 7.62
C LYS A 6 -24.78 -3.98 6.32
N PHE A 7 -24.78 -2.92 5.51
CA PHE A 7 -24.04 -2.89 4.25
C PHE A 7 -22.52 -2.93 4.46
N PHE A 8 -22.00 -2.11 5.38
CA PHE A 8 -20.57 -2.11 5.72
C PHE A 8 -20.09 -3.46 6.24
N VAL A 9 -20.86 -4.11 7.11
CA VAL A 9 -20.55 -5.46 7.62
C VAL A 9 -20.48 -6.48 6.48
N LYS A 10 -21.37 -6.42 5.49
CA LYS A 10 -21.31 -7.30 4.32
C LYS A 10 -20.03 -7.10 3.51
N ILE A 11 -19.65 -5.85 3.22
CA ILE A 11 -18.39 -5.56 2.52
C ILE A 11 -17.20 -6.10 3.31
N PHE A 12 -17.17 -5.88 4.62
CA PHE A 12 -16.09 -6.39 5.47
C PHE A 12 -15.97 -7.91 5.40
N ILE A 13 -17.07 -8.64 5.53
CA ILE A 13 -17.07 -10.11 5.45
C ILE A 13 -16.55 -10.57 4.08
N VAL A 14 -16.99 -9.94 2.99
CA VAL A 14 -16.53 -10.27 1.64
C VAL A 14 -15.02 -10.03 1.51
N TYR A 15 -14.50 -8.91 1.99
CA TYR A 15 -13.08 -8.59 1.88
C TYR A 15 -12.19 -9.44 2.78
N ALA A 16 -12.68 -9.77 3.97
CA ALA A 16 -12.02 -10.72 4.86
C ALA A 16 -11.92 -12.10 4.19
N PHE A 17 -13.01 -12.57 3.57
CA PHE A 17 -13.02 -13.83 2.84
C PHE A 17 -12.11 -13.82 1.60
N VAL A 18 -12.18 -12.78 0.77
CA VAL A 18 -11.31 -12.63 -0.41
C VAL A 18 -9.84 -12.60 -0.01
N SER A 19 -9.49 -11.90 1.07
CA SER A 19 -8.10 -11.85 1.55
C SER A 19 -7.60 -13.23 2.03
N LEU A 20 -8.44 -14.00 2.73
CA LEU A 20 -8.12 -15.38 3.12
C LEU A 20 -7.98 -16.30 1.91
N LEU A 21 -8.89 -16.18 0.94
CA LEU A 21 -8.85 -16.99 -0.29
C LEU A 21 -7.60 -16.68 -1.11
N TYR A 22 -7.27 -15.40 -1.27
CA TYR A 22 -6.09 -14.95 -2.02
C TYR A 22 -4.79 -15.45 -1.38
N LEU A 23 -4.71 -15.42 -0.05
CA LEU A 23 -3.54 -15.88 0.72
C LEU A 23 -3.66 -17.34 1.18
N PHE A 24 -4.65 -18.09 0.68
CA PHE A 24 -4.89 -19.47 1.11
C PHE A 24 -3.65 -20.36 1.00
N PRO A 25 -2.82 -20.30 -0.07
CA PRO A 25 -1.58 -21.06 -0.12
C PRO A 25 -0.64 -20.79 1.06
N ALA A 26 -0.51 -19.53 1.49
CA ALA A 26 0.32 -19.12 2.64
C ALA A 26 -0.21 -19.66 3.97
N PHE A 27 -1.53 -19.56 4.18
CA PHE A 27 -2.13 -20.02 5.43
C PHE A 27 -2.27 -21.54 5.53
N LYS A 28 -2.45 -22.26 4.41
CA LYS A 28 -2.64 -23.72 4.41
C LYS A 28 -1.47 -24.46 5.05
N ASN A 29 -0.25 -24.02 4.76
CA ASN A 29 0.99 -24.66 5.23
C ASN A 29 1.77 -23.80 6.23
N MET A 30 1.22 -22.64 6.63
CA MET A 30 1.96 -21.61 7.38
C MET A 30 3.28 -21.23 6.70
N GLU A 31 3.25 -21.16 5.38
CA GLU A 31 4.42 -20.93 4.53
C GLU A 31 4.71 -19.45 4.41
N ILE A 32 6.00 -19.10 4.40
CA ILE A 32 6.48 -17.74 4.14
C ILE A 32 6.91 -17.69 2.68
N PHE A 33 6.06 -17.09 1.87
CA PHE A 33 6.32 -16.99 0.43
C PHE A 33 7.31 -15.89 0.05
N GLY A 34 7.86 -16.04 -1.15
CA GLY A 34 8.84 -15.15 -1.78
C GLY A 34 10.28 -15.66 -1.67
N PHE A 35 11.03 -15.49 -2.75
CA PHE A 35 12.36 -16.06 -2.95
C PHE A 35 13.48 -15.01 -2.93
N TYR A 36 13.23 -13.83 -3.50
CA TYR A 36 14.26 -12.84 -3.74
C TYR A 36 14.52 -11.94 -2.53
N ASP A 37 13.49 -11.22 -2.07
CA ASP A 37 13.62 -10.12 -1.12
C ASP A 37 13.08 -10.47 0.28
N THR A 38 12.36 -11.59 0.42
CA THR A 38 11.70 -12.02 1.67
C THR A 38 12.66 -12.06 2.85
N ALA A 39 13.81 -12.74 2.70
CA ALA A 39 14.79 -12.87 3.79
C ALA A 39 15.34 -11.51 4.23
N PHE A 40 15.57 -10.60 3.28
CA PHE A 40 16.01 -9.23 3.56
C PHE A 40 14.96 -8.47 4.36
N HIS A 41 13.69 -8.50 3.93
CA HIS A 41 12.61 -7.79 4.62
C HIS A 41 12.28 -8.36 6.00
N ILE A 42 12.40 -9.68 6.19
CA ILE A 42 12.26 -10.31 7.51
C ILE A 42 13.37 -9.86 8.45
N ASN A 43 14.64 -9.95 8.04
CA ASN A 43 15.77 -9.47 8.85
C ASN A 43 15.60 -7.99 9.18
N ARG A 44 15.13 -7.21 8.21
CA ARG A 44 14.85 -5.80 8.41
C ARG A 44 13.75 -5.57 9.44
N ALA A 45 12.64 -6.29 9.38
CA ALA A 45 11.58 -6.18 10.38
C ALA A 45 12.09 -6.56 11.78
N LEU A 46 12.80 -7.68 11.91
CA LEU A 46 13.39 -8.11 13.20
C LEU A 46 14.37 -7.07 13.75
N SER A 47 15.12 -6.38 12.88
CA SER A 47 16.07 -5.35 13.30
C SER A 47 15.40 -4.14 13.97
N LEU A 48 14.08 -4.00 13.80
CA LEU A 48 13.30 -2.91 14.40
C LEU A 48 13.09 -3.09 15.90
N GLU A 49 13.51 -4.21 16.49
CA GLU A 49 13.51 -4.39 17.94
C GLU A 49 14.29 -3.30 18.67
N SER A 50 15.43 -2.88 18.13
CA SER A 50 16.28 -1.85 18.72
C SER A 50 15.98 -0.44 18.20
N ILE A 51 14.96 -0.23 17.35
CA ILE A 51 14.83 1.02 16.56
C ILE A 51 14.77 2.30 17.41
N PHE A 52 14.24 2.22 18.63
CA PHE A 52 14.11 3.36 19.54
C PHE A 52 15.36 3.61 20.40
N SER A 53 16.30 2.66 20.48
CA SER A 53 17.59 2.82 21.18
C SER A 53 18.74 3.03 20.20
N SER A 54 18.71 2.35 19.06
CA SER A 54 19.71 2.42 18.00
C SER A 54 19.11 2.02 16.66
N PRO A 55 19.31 2.80 15.59
CA PRO A 55 18.90 2.39 14.25
C PRO A 55 19.73 1.21 13.70
N ILE A 56 20.83 0.86 14.37
CA ILE A 56 21.69 -0.28 14.06
C ILE A 56 21.38 -1.42 15.02
N ASN A 57 21.12 -2.60 14.47
CA ASN A 57 20.90 -3.84 15.19
C ASN A 57 22.05 -4.82 14.93
N PHE A 58 22.57 -5.46 15.98
CA PHE A 58 23.71 -6.39 15.92
C PHE A 58 23.32 -7.86 16.01
N GLU A 59 22.02 -8.19 16.03
CA GLU A 59 21.52 -9.57 16.14
C GLU A 59 20.97 -10.08 14.80
N THR A 60 20.49 -9.18 13.96
CA THR A 60 20.02 -9.47 12.61
C THR A 60 21.14 -9.37 11.58
N PHE A 61 20.88 -9.82 10.34
CA PHE A 61 21.85 -9.71 9.25
C PHE A 61 23.23 -10.30 9.59
N ARG A 62 23.26 -11.49 10.20
CA ARG A 62 24.51 -12.18 10.61
C ARG A 62 25.41 -11.32 11.51
N SER A 63 24.83 -10.45 12.32
CA SER A 63 25.53 -9.63 13.30
C SER A 63 26.55 -8.62 12.73
N TYR A 64 26.45 -8.27 11.44
CA TYR A 64 27.33 -7.27 10.85
C TYR A 64 27.08 -5.83 11.32
N GLY A 65 25.98 -5.55 12.05
CA GLY A 65 25.64 -4.20 12.47
C GLY A 65 25.26 -3.29 11.29
N MET A 66 24.45 -3.80 10.35
CA MET A 66 24.07 -3.04 9.16
C MET A 66 23.16 -1.85 9.50
N GLN A 67 23.40 -0.71 8.85
CA GLN A 67 22.62 0.53 9.04
C GLN A 67 21.33 0.57 8.20
N VAL A 68 20.67 -0.56 7.97
CA VAL A 68 19.54 -0.67 7.03
C VAL A 68 18.40 0.28 7.37
N ASN A 69 18.14 0.52 8.66
CA ASN A 69 17.04 1.40 9.09
C ASN A 69 17.33 2.90 8.90
N ASN A 70 18.59 3.29 8.65
CA ASN A 70 18.93 4.65 8.23
C ASN A 70 18.62 4.89 6.75
N PHE A 71 18.79 3.86 5.92
CA PHE A 71 18.63 3.97 4.47
C PHE A 71 17.25 3.56 3.96
N TYR A 72 16.47 2.84 4.75
CA TYR A 72 15.14 2.38 4.37
C TYR A 72 14.06 2.87 5.35
N PRO A 73 12.92 3.40 4.85
CA PRO A 73 11.80 3.82 5.69
C PRO A 73 11.16 2.64 6.45
N TRP A 74 11.10 2.72 7.77
CA TRP A 74 10.73 1.58 8.63
C TRP A 74 9.34 1.68 9.26
N LEU A 75 8.73 2.86 9.27
CA LEU A 75 7.49 3.10 10.02
C LEU A 75 6.34 2.19 9.55
N THR A 76 6.16 2.02 8.24
CA THR A 76 5.11 1.15 7.69
C THR A 76 5.45 -0.34 7.74
N LEU A 77 6.71 -0.69 7.97
CA LEU A 77 7.16 -2.07 8.21
C LEU A 77 7.06 -2.46 9.70
N TYR A 78 7.06 -1.49 10.62
CA TYR A 78 7.03 -1.74 12.06
C TYR A 78 5.89 -2.67 12.54
N PRO A 79 4.66 -2.62 11.97
CA PRO A 79 3.62 -3.56 12.36
C PRO A 79 3.99 -5.03 12.09
N LEU A 80 4.79 -5.34 11.05
CA LEU A 80 5.27 -6.70 10.80
C LEU A 80 6.15 -7.19 11.96
N PHE A 81 7.06 -6.35 12.45
CA PHE A 81 7.88 -6.66 13.62
C PHE A 81 7.03 -7.01 14.83
N LEU A 82 6.04 -6.16 15.16
CA LEU A 82 5.15 -6.41 16.31
C LEU A 82 4.39 -7.72 16.16
N LEU A 83 3.85 -8.01 14.97
CA LEU A 83 3.15 -9.26 14.71
C LEU A 83 4.05 -10.47 14.90
N ILE A 84 5.30 -10.42 14.42
CA ILE A 84 6.28 -11.49 14.63
C ILE A 84 6.60 -11.64 16.13
N LYS A 85 6.85 -10.54 16.83
CA LYS A 85 7.23 -10.51 18.26
C LYS A 85 6.14 -11.09 19.16
N PHE A 86 4.88 -10.81 18.89
CA PHE A 86 3.74 -11.28 19.70
C PHE A 86 3.12 -12.59 19.21
N THR A 87 3.62 -13.17 18.12
CA THR A 87 3.17 -14.48 17.63
C THR A 87 4.38 -15.39 17.37
N ASN A 88 4.71 -15.62 16.10
CA ASN A 88 5.97 -16.19 15.63
C ASN A 88 6.21 -15.68 14.20
N LEU A 89 7.34 -16.06 13.60
CA LEU A 89 7.72 -15.57 12.28
C LEU A 89 6.65 -15.87 11.20
N ALA A 90 6.20 -17.12 11.10
CA ALA A 90 5.26 -17.54 10.06
C ALA A 90 3.87 -16.92 10.25
N ILE A 91 3.33 -16.97 11.48
CA ILE A 91 2.02 -16.38 11.81
C ILE A 91 2.08 -14.86 11.61
N GLY A 92 3.10 -14.19 12.15
CA GLY A 92 3.22 -12.75 12.09
C GLY A 92 3.34 -12.23 10.66
N TYR A 93 4.13 -12.91 9.82
CA TYR A 93 4.30 -12.58 8.41
C TYR A 93 3.00 -12.75 7.62
N ASN A 94 2.31 -13.88 7.77
CA ASN A 94 1.07 -14.15 7.04
C ASN A 94 -0.09 -13.26 7.53
N LEU A 95 -0.16 -12.97 8.83
CA LEU A 95 -1.12 -11.98 9.35
C LEU A 95 -0.84 -10.58 8.83
N PHE A 96 0.42 -10.18 8.70
CA PHE A 96 0.78 -8.89 8.12
C PHE A 96 0.30 -8.79 6.66
N LEU A 97 0.60 -9.79 5.83
CA LEU A 97 0.12 -9.85 4.45
C LEU A 97 -1.41 -9.80 4.36
N TYR A 98 -2.10 -10.51 5.26
CA TYR A 98 -3.55 -10.49 5.35
C TYR A 98 -4.11 -9.10 5.67
N ILE A 99 -3.56 -8.43 6.69
CA ILE A 99 -3.97 -7.09 7.09
C ILE A 99 -3.70 -6.10 5.96
N VAL A 100 -2.53 -6.16 5.33
CA VAL A 100 -2.17 -5.28 4.20
C VAL A 100 -3.13 -5.50 3.02
N THR A 101 -3.44 -6.76 2.67
CA THR A 101 -4.41 -7.10 1.61
C THR A 101 -5.81 -6.56 1.92
N LEU A 102 -6.27 -6.70 3.17
CA LEU A 102 -7.56 -6.20 3.60
C LEU A 102 -7.62 -4.66 3.52
N ILE A 103 -6.57 -3.98 3.99
CA ILE A 103 -6.44 -2.52 3.88
C ILE A 103 -6.47 -2.08 2.42
N THR A 104 -5.75 -2.76 1.52
CA THR A 104 -5.76 -2.45 0.08
C THR A 104 -7.16 -2.55 -0.51
N LEU A 105 -7.92 -3.62 -0.19
CA LEU A 105 -9.30 -3.76 -0.67
C LEU A 105 -10.17 -2.57 -0.24
N PHE A 106 -10.09 -2.16 1.02
CA PHE A 106 -10.85 -1.00 1.52
C PHE A 106 -10.41 0.31 0.87
N ILE A 107 -9.10 0.53 0.71
CA ILE A 107 -8.57 1.71 0.03
C ILE A 107 -9.08 1.77 -1.42
N CYS A 108 -8.93 0.68 -2.18
CA CYS A 108 -9.38 0.63 -3.57
C CYS A 108 -10.90 0.80 -3.69
N HIS A 109 -11.68 0.20 -2.79
CA HIS A 109 -13.12 0.41 -2.77
C HIS A 109 -13.46 1.88 -2.54
N TYR A 110 -12.87 2.49 -1.51
CA TYR A 110 -13.10 3.89 -1.19
C TYR A 110 -12.75 4.79 -2.37
N VAL A 111 -11.58 4.60 -2.97
CA VAL A 111 -11.11 5.36 -4.13
C VAL A 111 -12.10 5.27 -5.29
N MET A 112 -12.49 4.05 -5.66
CA MET A 112 -13.38 3.85 -6.79
C MET A 112 -14.81 4.30 -6.49
N TYR A 113 -15.24 4.22 -5.23
CA TYR A 113 -16.54 4.76 -4.80
C TYR A 113 -16.55 6.28 -4.89
N GLU A 114 -15.45 6.94 -4.52
CA GLU A 114 -15.35 8.40 -4.64
C GLU A 114 -15.42 8.88 -6.09
N ILE A 115 -14.95 8.07 -7.05
CA ILE A 115 -15.00 8.36 -8.48
C ILE A 115 -16.38 8.04 -9.08
N THR A 116 -16.95 6.86 -8.76
CA THR A 116 -18.15 6.35 -9.46
C THR A 116 -19.45 6.49 -8.69
N LYS A 117 -19.38 6.65 -7.36
CA LYS A 117 -20.49 6.58 -6.41
C LYS A 117 -21.29 5.27 -6.50
N LYS A 118 -20.67 4.18 -6.98
CA LYS A 118 -21.29 2.86 -7.17
C LYS A 118 -20.52 1.76 -6.46
N HIS A 119 -21.05 1.26 -5.33
CA HIS A 119 -20.36 0.24 -4.52
C HIS A 119 -20.07 -1.08 -5.24
N VAL A 120 -20.92 -1.50 -6.19
CA VAL A 120 -20.69 -2.73 -6.96
C VAL A 120 -19.43 -2.59 -7.80
N THR A 121 -19.35 -1.52 -8.60
CA THR A 121 -18.16 -1.19 -9.40
C THR A 121 -16.92 -1.04 -8.53
N SER A 122 -17.03 -0.38 -7.38
CA SER A 122 -15.93 -0.25 -6.43
C SER A 122 -15.43 -1.57 -5.89
N SER A 123 -16.35 -2.52 -5.66
CA SER A 123 -15.99 -3.84 -5.15
C SER A 123 -15.25 -4.66 -6.20
N PHE A 124 -15.69 -4.62 -7.46
CA PHE A 124 -14.97 -5.26 -8.56
C PHE A 124 -13.57 -4.67 -8.73
N PHE A 125 -13.45 -3.34 -8.75
CA PHE A 125 -12.13 -2.69 -8.84
C PHE A 125 -11.21 -3.09 -7.69
N ALA A 126 -11.71 -3.07 -6.45
CA ALA A 126 -10.92 -3.44 -5.28
C ALA A 126 -10.37 -4.87 -5.38
N ILE A 127 -11.23 -5.83 -5.74
CA ILE A 127 -10.83 -7.24 -5.88
C ILE A 127 -9.80 -7.37 -7.01
N ILE A 128 -10.10 -6.88 -8.22
CA ILE A 128 -9.22 -6.99 -9.38
C ILE A 128 -7.85 -6.37 -9.12
N TYR A 129 -7.81 -5.17 -8.52
CA TYR A 129 -6.55 -4.49 -8.20
C TYR A 129 -5.73 -5.29 -7.18
N THR A 130 -6.38 -5.71 -6.09
CA THR A 130 -5.69 -6.38 -4.97
C THR A 130 -5.22 -7.78 -5.34
N THR A 131 -5.93 -8.48 -6.22
CA THR A 131 -5.55 -9.82 -6.70
C THR A 131 -4.86 -9.77 -8.07
N SER A 132 -4.35 -8.60 -8.48
CA SER A 132 -3.66 -8.48 -9.76
C SER A 132 -2.40 -9.34 -9.81
N SER A 133 -2.02 -9.79 -11.01
CA SER A 133 -0.85 -10.67 -11.20
C SER A 133 0.44 -10.02 -10.69
N PHE A 134 0.62 -8.72 -10.92
CA PHE A 134 1.80 -7.99 -10.46
C PHE A 134 1.91 -8.00 -8.93
N ARG A 135 0.81 -7.70 -8.23
CA ARG A 135 0.79 -7.77 -6.76
C ARG A 135 1.01 -9.20 -6.24
N SER A 136 0.52 -10.20 -6.98
CA SER A 136 0.74 -11.61 -6.64
C SER A 136 2.22 -11.99 -6.79
N VAL A 137 2.93 -11.46 -7.78
CA VAL A 137 4.38 -11.61 -7.91
C VAL A 137 5.10 -11.00 -6.71
N GLU A 138 4.69 -9.80 -6.26
CA GLU A 138 5.28 -9.15 -5.08
C GLU A 138 5.14 -10.00 -3.80
N ILE A 139 4.01 -10.70 -3.63
CA ILE A 139 3.77 -11.55 -2.45
C ILE A 139 4.43 -12.93 -2.60
N PHE A 140 4.14 -13.64 -3.69
CA PHE A 140 4.41 -15.07 -3.78
C PHE A 140 5.79 -15.40 -4.34
N LEU A 141 6.33 -14.54 -5.20
CA LEU A 141 7.61 -14.78 -5.88
C LEU A 141 8.74 -13.91 -5.33
N ARG A 142 8.51 -12.60 -5.18
CA ARG A 142 9.55 -11.66 -4.77
C ARG A 142 9.67 -11.50 -3.26
N GLY A 143 8.55 -11.26 -2.59
CA GLY A 143 8.53 -10.87 -1.17
C GLY A 143 8.94 -9.42 -0.93
N ALA A 144 8.76 -8.53 -1.91
CA ALA A 144 9.18 -7.13 -1.84
C ALA A 144 8.14 -6.28 -1.08
N MET A 145 8.32 -6.20 0.24
CA MET A 145 7.35 -5.58 1.15
C MET A 145 7.16 -4.08 0.93
N GLY A 146 8.22 -3.37 0.56
CA GLY A 146 8.14 -1.94 0.28
C GLY A 146 7.23 -1.65 -0.91
N GLU A 147 7.40 -2.40 -1.99
CA GLU A 147 6.57 -2.29 -3.20
C GLU A 147 5.12 -2.69 -2.92
N LEU A 148 4.89 -3.79 -2.20
CA LEU A 148 3.55 -4.25 -1.81
C LEU A 148 2.76 -3.18 -1.01
N LEU A 149 3.41 -2.57 -0.02
CA LEU A 149 2.81 -1.50 0.77
C LEU A 149 2.59 -0.26 -0.10
N ALA A 150 3.55 0.11 -0.96
CA ALA A 150 3.41 1.23 -1.89
C ALA A 150 2.19 1.05 -2.81
N MET A 151 2.00 -0.14 -3.38
CA MET A 151 0.82 -0.46 -4.19
C MET A 151 -0.49 -0.26 -3.43
N SER A 152 -0.50 -0.42 -2.11
CA SER A 152 -1.70 -0.17 -1.30
C SER A 152 -2.03 1.32 -1.19
N ILE A 153 -1.02 2.18 -1.32
CA ILE A 153 -1.12 3.64 -1.14
C ILE A 153 -1.40 4.35 -2.48
N LEU A 154 -0.87 3.84 -3.60
CA LEU A 154 -1.00 4.44 -4.93
C LEU A 154 -2.44 4.83 -5.33
N PRO A 155 -3.50 4.03 -5.06
CA PRO A 155 -4.87 4.43 -5.36
C PRO A 155 -5.32 5.72 -4.64
N LEU A 156 -4.88 5.94 -3.40
CA LEU A 156 -5.20 7.17 -2.64
C LEU A 156 -4.50 8.39 -3.25
N ILE A 157 -3.27 8.23 -3.73
CA ILE A 157 -2.52 9.30 -4.40
C ILE A 157 -3.27 9.71 -5.68
N LEU A 158 -3.71 8.73 -6.48
CA LEU A 158 -4.51 8.99 -7.67
C LEU A 158 -5.80 9.75 -7.34
N LEU A 159 -6.53 9.33 -6.31
CA LEU A 159 -7.73 10.05 -5.87
C LEU A 159 -7.42 11.47 -5.40
N GLY A 160 -6.36 11.65 -4.60
CA GLY A 160 -5.92 12.95 -4.11
C GLY A 160 -5.60 13.90 -5.27
N PHE A 161 -4.91 13.39 -6.30
CA PHE A 161 -4.61 14.14 -7.52
C PHE A 161 -5.89 14.52 -8.30
N ILE A 162 -6.83 13.58 -8.48
CA ILE A 162 -8.13 13.86 -9.13
C ILE A 162 -8.93 14.92 -8.35
N LYS A 163 -8.99 14.82 -7.02
CA LYS A 163 -9.72 15.79 -6.20
C LYS A 163 -9.07 17.17 -6.18
N LEU A 164 -7.73 17.22 -6.23
CA LEU A 164 -6.99 18.48 -6.38
C LEU A 164 -7.35 19.16 -7.71
N TYR A 165 -7.49 18.37 -8.79
CA TYR A 165 -7.93 18.86 -10.09
C TYR A 165 -9.33 19.49 -10.04
N ASP A 166 -10.27 18.85 -9.33
CA ASP A 166 -11.65 19.34 -9.16
C ASP A 166 -11.76 20.62 -8.29
N SER A 167 -10.63 21.18 -7.81
CA SER A 167 -10.59 22.37 -6.93
C SER A 167 -11.44 22.24 -5.66
N LYS A 168 -11.67 21.01 -5.20
CA LYS A 168 -12.39 20.76 -3.94
C LYS A 168 -11.51 21.24 -2.79
N LYS A 169 -12.06 22.11 -1.93
CA LYS A 169 -11.41 22.64 -0.73
C LYS A 169 -10.84 21.46 0.09
N GLU A 170 -9.59 21.58 0.56
CA GLU A 170 -8.85 20.58 1.36
C GLU A 170 -8.37 19.30 0.62
N SER A 171 -8.56 19.18 -0.70
CA SER A 171 -8.14 17.98 -1.45
C SER A 171 -6.63 17.74 -1.47
N TRP A 172 -5.83 18.80 -1.30
CA TRP A 172 -4.38 18.72 -1.18
C TRP A 172 -3.95 17.91 0.05
N VAL A 173 -4.76 17.87 1.11
CA VAL A 173 -4.44 17.15 2.36
C VAL A 173 -4.36 15.65 2.11
N MET A 174 -5.29 15.09 1.33
CA MET A 174 -5.27 13.66 0.97
C MET A 174 -4.03 13.30 0.15
N LEU A 175 -3.68 14.14 -0.81
CA LEU A 175 -2.47 13.94 -1.62
C LEU A 175 -1.21 14.04 -0.76
N ALA A 176 -1.12 15.05 0.11
CA ALA A 176 0.01 15.23 1.02
C ALA A 176 0.18 14.02 1.95
N ILE A 177 -0.89 13.60 2.64
CA ILE A 177 -0.85 12.45 3.57
C ILE A 177 -0.46 11.17 2.83
N SER A 178 -1.04 10.90 1.67
CA SER A 178 -0.73 9.67 0.91
C SER A 178 0.69 9.67 0.34
N MET A 179 1.20 10.82 -0.13
CA MET A 179 2.60 10.98 -0.52
C MET A 179 3.56 10.82 0.66
N THR A 180 3.24 11.39 1.82
CA THR A 180 4.03 11.21 3.05
C THR A 180 4.09 9.75 3.46
N LEU A 181 2.94 9.04 3.44
CA LEU A 181 2.91 7.61 3.75
C LEU A 181 3.74 6.79 2.76
N LEU A 182 3.74 7.17 1.47
CA LEU A 182 4.58 6.54 0.45
C LEU A 182 6.08 6.78 0.70
N ILE A 183 6.47 7.99 1.10
CA ILE A 183 7.84 8.31 1.53
C ILE A 183 8.28 7.44 2.70
N TYR A 184 7.40 7.25 3.68
CA TYR A 184 7.67 6.36 4.82
C TYR A 184 7.58 4.87 4.49
N THR A 185 7.43 4.51 3.21
CA THR A 185 7.28 3.12 2.74
C THR A 185 8.33 2.73 1.70
N HIS A 186 8.40 3.43 0.56
CA HIS A 186 9.21 3.00 -0.57
C HIS A 186 9.65 4.19 -1.46
N VAL A 187 10.90 4.61 -1.29
CA VAL A 187 11.46 5.82 -1.93
C VAL A 187 11.45 5.73 -3.46
N LEU A 188 11.70 4.55 -4.04
CA LEU A 188 11.67 4.39 -5.50
C LEU A 188 10.24 4.63 -6.05
N SER A 189 9.21 4.15 -5.36
CA SER A 189 7.82 4.42 -5.74
C SER A 189 7.47 5.90 -5.61
N VAL A 190 8.06 6.63 -4.67
CA VAL A 190 7.93 8.11 -4.59
C VAL A 190 8.46 8.74 -5.87
N ALA A 191 9.68 8.39 -6.28
CA ALA A 191 10.30 8.95 -7.48
C ALA A 191 9.43 8.68 -8.73
N MET A 192 8.98 7.44 -8.91
CA MET A 192 8.08 7.06 -10.01
C MET A 192 6.77 7.84 -9.98
N THR A 193 6.16 7.96 -8.79
CA THR A 193 4.88 8.68 -8.61
C THR A 193 5.04 10.18 -8.90
N MET A 194 6.14 10.79 -8.47
CA MET A 194 6.43 12.20 -8.76
C MET A 194 6.58 12.46 -10.25
N VAL A 195 7.27 11.58 -10.98
CA VAL A 195 7.37 11.67 -12.45
C VAL A 195 5.98 11.62 -13.09
N MET A 196 5.13 10.70 -12.65
CA MET A 196 3.76 10.60 -13.18
C MET A 196 2.90 11.84 -12.88
N ILE A 197 3.01 12.40 -11.68
CA ILE A 197 2.33 13.64 -11.30
C ILE A 197 2.81 14.81 -12.17
N ILE A 198 4.13 14.95 -12.35
CA ILE A 198 4.72 16.02 -13.18
C ILE A 198 4.23 15.92 -14.62
N ILE A 199 4.25 14.71 -15.21
CA ILE A 199 3.74 14.47 -16.56
C ILE A 199 2.25 14.86 -16.65
N ALA A 200 1.44 14.46 -15.67
CA ALA A 200 0.02 14.80 -15.64
C ALA A 200 -0.23 16.32 -15.57
N LEU A 201 0.56 17.05 -14.77
CA LEU A 201 0.50 18.51 -14.68
C LEU A 201 0.93 19.20 -15.99
N ILE A 202 1.98 18.70 -16.64
CA ILE A 202 2.43 19.22 -17.94
C ILE A 202 1.33 19.05 -19.00
N ILE A 203 0.75 17.84 -19.11
CA ILE A 203 -0.35 17.58 -20.04
C ILE A 203 -1.53 18.52 -19.76
N GLN A 204 -1.86 18.74 -18.48
CA GLN A 204 -2.93 19.65 -18.09
C GLN A 204 -2.64 21.10 -18.51
N PHE A 205 -1.42 21.59 -18.28
CA PHE A 205 -1.02 22.94 -18.65
C PHE A 205 -1.23 23.20 -20.15
N TYR A 206 -0.80 22.26 -21.00
CA TYR A 206 -1.01 22.37 -22.45
C TYR A 206 -2.49 22.26 -22.85
N ARG A 207 -3.29 21.43 -22.17
CA ARG A 207 -4.74 21.34 -22.43
C ARG A 207 -5.46 22.65 -22.10
N LYS A 208 -5.15 23.30 -20.97
CA LYS A 208 -5.76 24.58 -20.59
C LYS A 208 -5.40 25.68 -21.59
N LYS A 209 -4.12 25.79 -21.96
CA LYS A 209 -3.65 26.77 -22.96
C LYS A 209 -4.37 26.59 -24.31
N LYS A 210 -4.61 25.34 -24.75
CA LYS A 210 -5.35 25.06 -25.99
C LYS A 210 -6.82 25.51 -25.91
N ILE A 211 -7.48 25.33 -24.75
CA ILE A 211 -8.87 25.79 -24.54
C ILE A 211 -8.94 27.32 -24.54
N GLU A 212 -8.00 28.00 -23.88
CA GLU A 212 -7.95 29.48 -23.86
C GLU A 212 -7.74 30.06 -25.26
N ILE A 213 -6.85 29.48 -26.08
CA ILE A 213 -6.67 29.91 -27.49
C ILE A 213 -7.96 29.73 -28.30
N PHE A 214 -8.69 28.63 -28.09
CA PHE A 214 -9.96 28.38 -28.81
C PHE A 214 -11.10 29.31 -28.37
N LEU A 215 -11.07 29.86 -27.15
CA LEU A 215 -12.06 30.83 -26.68
C LEU A 215 -11.76 32.27 -27.15
N ILE A 216 -10.55 32.53 -27.66
CA ILE A 216 -10.11 33.84 -28.17
C ILE A 216 -10.32 33.96 -29.70
N ILE A 217 -10.56 32.84 -30.39
CA ILE A 217 -10.83 32.77 -31.84
C ILE A 217 -12.34 32.61 -32.06
#